data_AF-A0A433WV85-F1
#
_entry.id   AF-A0A433WV85-F1
#
_cell.length_a   1.000
_cell.length_b   1.000
_cell.length_c   1.000
_cell.angle_alpha   90.00
_cell.angle_beta   90.00
_cell.angle_gamma   90.00
#
_symmetry.space_group_name_H-M   'P 1'
#
loop_
_entity.id
_entity.type
_entity.pdbx_description
1 polymer ?
#
loop_
_entity_poly.entity_id
_entity_poly.type
_entity_poly.pdbx_seq_one_letter_code
_entity_poly.pdbx_strand_id
1 'polypeptide(L)'
;MLGVLVGEIRYGIAGDEFSTQAHLTPDLAGWHAAGHDTARWTNGDAQLPLPEGSLTQPVTLTITLLATGPYLAGHQQAVTEKVACAA
;
A
#
# COMPACT_ATOMS: atom_id res chain seq x y z
N MET A 1 9.80 13.61 4.13
CA MET A 1 10.56 12.70 3.25
C MET A 1 9.58 11.93 2.38
N LEU A 2 9.97 11.62 1.14
CA LEU A 2 9.18 10.79 0.23
C LEU A 2 9.61 9.33 0.44
N GLY A 3 8.65 8.43 0.69
CA GLY A 3 8.86 7.00 0.89
C GLY A 3 8.87 6.26 -0.44
N VAL A 4 7.71 5.77 -0.88
CA VAL A 4 7.54 5.15 -2.21
C VAL A 4 6.52 5.90 -3.04
N LEU A 5 6.72 5.92 -4.35
CA LEU A 5 5.71 6.35 -5.32
C LEU A 5 4.89 5.11 -5.69
N VAL A 6 3.65 5.08 -5.23
CA VAL A 6 2.72 3.99 -5.51
C VAL A 6 1.93 4.35 -6.76
N GLY A 7 1.89 3.43 -7.72
CA GLY A 7 1.03 3.50 -8.90
C GLY A 7 -0.21 2.64 -8.72
N GLU A 8 -0.42 1.69 -9.64
CA GLU A 8 -1.57 0.80 -9.59
C GLU A 8 -1.62 -0.02 -8.29
N ILE A 9 -2.81 -0.06 -7.69
CA ILE A 9 -3.14 -0.92 -6.56
C ILE A 9 -4.27 -1.85 -6.97
N ARG A 10 -4.07 -3.15 -6.76
CA ARG A 10 -5.04 -4.21 -7.03
C ARG A 10 -5.28 -5.02 -5.77
N TYR A 11 -6.49 -5.52 -5.61
CA TYR A 11 -6.82 -6.45 -4.55
C TYR A 11 -7.59 -7.64 -5.12
N GLY A 12 -7.30 -8.83 -4.61
CA GLY A 12 -7.93 -10.08 -5.02
C GLY A 12 -8.71 -10.73 -3.89
N ILE A 13 -9.93 -11.18 -4.18
CA ILE A 13 -10.86 -11.80 -3.23
C ILE A 13 -11.44 -13.05 -3.89
N ALA A 14 -11.33 -14.21 -3.24
CA ALA A 14 -11.91 -15.48 -3.72
C ALA A 14 -11.58 -15.87 -5.17
N GLY A 15 -10.43 -15.39 -5.70
CA GLY A 15 -9.97 -15.65 -7.07
C GLY A 15 -10.32 -14.55 -8.08
N ASP A 16 -11.20 -13.62 -7.72
CA ASP A 16 -11.46 -12.41 -8.50
C ASP A 16 -10.42 -11.33 -8.18
N GLU A 17 -10.11 -10.48 -9.15
CA GLU A 17 -9.14 -9.40 -9.01
C GLU A 17 -9.73 -8.06 -9.43
N PHE A 18 -9.50 -7.04 -8.60
CA PHE A 18 -10.07 -5.71 -8.72
C PHE A 18 -8.94 -4.67 -8.64
N SER A 19 -9.12 -3.53 -9.32
CA SER A 19 -8.23 -2.37 -9.19
C SER A 19 -8.89 -1.28 -8.34
N THR A 20 -8.09 -0.51 -7.61
CA THR A 20 -8.58 0.63 -6.82
C THR A 20 -7.76 1.88 -7.07
N GLN A 21 -8.47 3.00 -7.17
CA GLN A 21 -7.90 4.35 -7.24
C GLN A 21 -8.03 5.11 -5.91
N ALA A 22 -8.42 4.43 -4.82
CA ALA A 22 -8.66 5.06 -3.53
C ALA A 22 -7.45 5.85 -2.99
N HIS A 23 -6.22 5.47 -3.34
CA HIS A 23 -5.02 6.21 -2.95
C HIS A 23 -4.91 7.61 -3.60
N LEU A 24 -5.63 7.87 -4.69
CA LEU A 24 -5.63 9.15 -5.40
C LEU A 24 -6.60 10.18 -4.80
N THR A 25 -7.48 9.78 -3.88
CA THR A 25 -8.40 10.73 -3.25
C THR A 25 -7.64 11.68 -2.32
N PRO A 26 -8.02 12.98 -2.27
CA PRO A 26 -7.36 13.95 -1.40
C PRO A 26 -7.49 13.58 0.09
N ASP A 27 -6.66 14.19 0.93
CA ASP A 27 -6.75 14.14 2.40
C ASP A 27 -6.63 12.75 3.05
N LEU A 28 -5.94 11.83 2.38
CA LEU A 28 -5.63 10.50 2.89
C LEU A 28 -4.38 10.49 3.79
N ALA A 29 -4.52 9.95 5.00
CA ALA A 29 -3.43 9.88 5.98
C ALA A 29 -2.23 9.09 5.45
N GLY A 30 -1.04 9.68 5.55
CA GLY A 30 0.21 9.09 5.09
C GLY A 30 0.53 9.22 3.61
N TRP A 31 -0.39 9.82 2.83
CA TRP A 31 -0.19 10.12 1.42
C TRP A 31 0.15 11.60 1.22
N HIS A 32 1.15 11.89 0.40
CA HIS A 32 1.53 13.27 0.06
C HIS A 32 0.50 13.93 -0.87
N ALA A 33 0.58 15.24 -1.13
CA ALA A 33 -0.36 15.89 -2.06
C ALA A 33 -0.38 15.20 -3.44
N ALA A 34 -1.56 15.11 -4.07
CA ALA A 34 -1.71 14.53 -5.40
C ALA A 34 -0.97 15.40 -6.42
N GLY A 35 0.19 14.93 -6.87
CA GLY A 35 1.02 15.59 -7.90
C GLY A 35 1.05 14.83 -9.23
N HIS A 36 0.47 13.64 -9.29
CA HIS A 36 0.38 12.79 -10.48
C HIS A 36 -1.04 12.22 -10.61
N ASP A 37 -1.50 12.07 -11.85
CA ASP A 37 -2.88 11.63 -12.13
C ASP A 37 -3.13 10.16 -11.76
N THR A 38 -2.09 9.34 -11.74
CA THR A 38 -2.20 7.88 -11.57
C THR A 38 -1.29 7.31 -10.48
N ALA A 39 -0.64 8.17 -9.70
CA ALA A 39 0.33 7.74 -8.70
C ALA A 39 0.42 8.73 -7.54
N ARG A 40 0.87 8.25 -6.38
CA ARG A 40 1.01 9.11 -5.21
C ARG A 40 2.14 8.66 -4.31
N TRP A 41 2.91 9.63 -3.82
CA TRP A 41 3.96 9.37 -2.84
C TRP A 41 3.34 9.06 -1.47
N THR A 42 3.92 8.10 -0.75
CA THR A 42 3.63 7.84 0.67
C THR A 42 4.76 8.35 1.57
N ASN A 43 4.49 8.48 2.87
CA ASN A 43 5.52 8.74 3.89
C ASN A 43 6.07 7.45 4.55
N GLY A 44 5.64 6.27 4.08
CA GLY A 44 5.99 4.96 4.65
C GLY A 44 4.91 4.32 5.53
N ASP A 45 3.89 5.07 5.95
CA ASP A 45 2.75 4.57 6.73
C ASP A 45 1.47 5.27 6.24
N ALA A 46 0.70 4.59 5.39
CA ALA A 46 -0.38 5.20 4.63
C ALA A 46 -1.66 4.37 4.67
N GLN A 47 -2.80 5.03 4.88
CA GLN A 47 -4.11 4.37 4.93
C GLN A 47 -4.67 4.18 3.53
N LEU A 48 -5.06 2.95 3.19
CA LEU A 48 -5.72 2.63 1.94
C LEU A 48 -7.17 2.19 2.22
N PRO A 49 -8.17 3.02 1.88
CA PRO A 49 -9.57 2.59 1.92
C PRO A 49 -9.81 1.45 0.92
N LEU A 50 -10.38 0.36 1.41
CA LEU A 50 -10.90 -0.72 0.59
C LEU A 50 -12.43 -0.71 0.67
N PRO A 51 -13.15 -1.23 -0.34
CA PRO A 51 -14.61 -1.30 -0.29
C PRO A 51 -15.10 -2.06 0.94
N GLU A 52 -16.23 -1.62 1.50
CA GLU A 52 -16.86 -2.30 2.63
C GLU A 52 -17.09 -3.79 2.34
N GLY A 53 -16.85 -4.64 3.34
CA GLY A 53 -16.97 -6.09 3.20
C GLY A 53 -15.76 -6.80 2.58
N SER A 54 -14.81 -6.08 1.96
CA SER A 54 -13.62 -6.70 1.33
C SER A 54 -12.80 -7.54 2.33
N LEU A 55 -12.71 -7.08 3.58
CA LEU A 55 -11.91 -7.73 4.63
C LEU A 55 -12.63 -8.87 5.37
N THR A 56 -13.82 -9.27 4.91
CA THR A 56 -14.54 -10.43 5.49
C THR A 56 -14.00 -11.78 5.01
N GLN A 57 -13.12 -11.77 4.01
CA GLN A 57 -12.46 -12.92 3.42
C GLN A 57 -10.95 -12.65 3.29
N PRO A 58 -10.10 -13.68 3.10
CA PRO A 58 -8.70 -13.47 2.77
C PRO A 58 -8.56 -12.63 1.50
N VAL A 59 -7.81 -11.54 1.60
CA VAL A 59 -7.54 -10.61 0.50
C VAL A 59 -6.06 -10.61 0.18
N THR A 60 -5.71 -10.68 -1.10
CA THR A 60 -4.35 -10.39 -1.57
C THR A 60 -4.29 -8.96 -2.05
N LEU A 61 -3.32 -8.18 -1.60
CA LEU A 61 -3.09 -6.80 -2.04
C LEU A 61 -1.82 -6.74 -2.88
N THR A 62 -1.93 -6.26 -4.11
CA THR A 62 -0.81 -6.07 -5.05
C THR A 62 -0.60 -4.58 -5.25
N ILE A 63 0.62 -4.10 -4.99
CA ILE A 63 0.97 -2.69 -5.06
C ILE A 63 2.14 -2.53 -6.04
N THR A 64 1.96 -1.67 -7.06
CA THR A 64 3.02 -1.33 -8.00
C THR A 64 3.81 -0.13 -7.48
N LEU A 65 5.11 -0.32 -7.24
CA LEU A 65 6.03 0.75 -6.87
C LEU A 65 6.71 1.30 -8.12
N LEU A 66 6.45 2.57 -8.44
CA LEU A 66 6.98 3.24 -9.62
C LEU A 66 8.34 3.91 -9.36
N ALA A 67 8.56 4.35 -8.12
CA ALA A 67 9.81 4.94 -7.68
C ALA A 67 9.96 4.80 -6.17
N THR A 68 11.20 4.91 -5.72
CA THR A 68 11.56 4.96 -4.31
C THR A 68 12.23 6.28 -3.99
N GLY A 69 11.93 6.84 -2.82
CA GLY A 69 12.75 7.89 -2.24
C GLY A 69 14.11 7.34 -1.79
N PRO A 70 15.05 8.21 -1.43
CA PRO A 70 16.35 7.78 -0.92
C PRO A 70 16.18 7.04 0.40
N TYR A 71 16.39 5.72 0.39
CA TYR A 71 16.55 4.94 1.60
C TYR A 71 17.99 5.07 2.08
N LEU A 72 18.18 5.50 3.33
CA LEU A 72 19.50 5.51 3.94
C LEU A 72 19.94 4.06 4.18
N ALA A 73 21.06 3.66 3.56
CA ALA A 73 21.68 2.37 3.82
C ALA A 73 21.95 2.25 5.33
N GLY A 74 21.33 1.25 5.99
CA GLY A 74 21.46 1.01 7.43
C GLY A 74 20.17 1.22 8.24
N HIS A 75 19.09 1.74 7.66
CA HIS A 75 17.78 1.76 8.33
C HIS A 75 17.03 0.44 8.09
N GLN A 76 17.55 -0.66 8.65
CA GLN A 76 16.79 -1.91 8.73
C GLN A 76 15.98 -1.90 10.01
N GLN A 77 14.67 -1.64 9.91
CA GLN A 77 13.77 -1.98 11.01
C GLN A 77 13.71 -3.51 11.07
N ALA A 78 14.12 -4.09 12.20
CA ALA A 78 13.99 -5.51 12.45
C ALA A 78 12.50 -5.86 12.50
N VAL A 79 11.95 -6.35 11.39
CA VAL A 79 10.60 -6.93 11.37
C VAL A 79 10.69 -8.28 12.07
N THR A 80 10.21 -8.33 13.32
CA THR A 80 10.04 -9.61 14.02
C THR A 80 8.68 -10.17 13.64
N GLU A 81 8.63 -10.97 12.58
CA GLU A 81 7.45 -11.78 12.29
C GLU A 81 7.48 -13.04 13.14
N LYS A 82 6.60 -13.12 14.15
CA LYS A 82 6.35 -14.35 14.87
C LYS A 82 5.34 -15.18 14.09
N VAL A 83 5.82 -15.93 13.10
CA VAL A 83 4.99 -16.93 12.42
C VAL A 83 4.82 -18.12 13.36
N ALA A 84 3.63 -18.26 13.95
CA ALA A 84 3.26 -19.47 14.66
C ALA A 84 2.72 -20.49 13.66
N CYS A 85 3.49 -21.55 13.38
CA CYS A 85 2.93 -22.75 12.77
C CYS A 85 2.00 -23.42 13.79
N ALA A 86 0.71 -23.56 13.47
CA ALA A 86 -0.17 -24.46 14.19
C ALA A 86 0.17 -25.91 13.79
N ALA A 87 0.44 -26.76 14.78
CA ALA A 87 0.67 -28.20 14.62
C ALA A 87 -0.61 -28.98 14.96
#